data_AF-A0A1G8W4X7-F1
#
_entry.id   AF-A0A1G8W4X7-F1
#
_cell.length_a   1.000
_cell.length_b   1.000
_cell.length_c   1.000
_cell.angle_alpha   90.00
_cell.angle_beta   90.00
_cell.angle_gamma   90.00
#
_symmetry.space_group_name_H-M   'P 1'
#
loop_
_entity.id
_entity.type
_entity.pdbx_description
1 polymer ?
#
loop_
_entity_poly.entity_id
_entity_poly.type
_entity_poly.pdbx_seq_one_letter_code
_entity_poly.pdbx_strand_id
1 'polypeptide(L)'
;MATAKSIDTSDYKLFPSPRNVHRVIFEHQVFVPYPYALIVMEEFYFKGRYSLFAACRLSDGKMGQVATFELASDVDIFNKKFTPD
;
A
#
# COMPACT_ATOMS: atom_id res chain seq x y z
N MET A 1 5.44 -12.56 19.57
CA MET A 1 4.78 -11.86 18.46
C MET A 1 5.70 -10.75 17.99
N ALA A 2 6.08 -10.70 16.71
CA ALA A 2 6.90 -9.61 16.20
C ALA A 2 6.07 -8.32 16.21
N THR A 3 6.42 -7.36 17.07
CA THR A 3 5.82 -6.02 17.06
C THR A 3 6.22 -5.34 15.76
N ALA A 4 5.33 -5.35 14.77
CA ALA A 4 5.50 -4.56 13.57
C ALA A 4 5.55 -3.07 13.98
N LYS A 5 6.74 -2.47 13.94
CA LYS A 5 6.91 -1.03 14.23
C LYS A 5 6.26 -0.24 13.10
N SER A 6 5.47 0.77 13.44
CA SER A 6 4.92 1.69 12.44
C SER A 6 6.05 2.47 11.77
N ILE A 7 5.86 2.78 10.49
CA ILE A 7 6.77 3.61 9.72
C ILE A 7 6.08 4.96 9.53
N ASP A 8 6.68 6.01 10.06
CA ASP A 8 6.16 7.37 9.91
C ASP A 8 6.88 8.03 8.72
N THR A 9 6.12 8.56 7.77
CA THR A 9 6.60 9.39 6.66
C THR A 9 6.06 10.81 6.79
N SER A 10 6.38 11.69 5.83
CA SER A 10 5.79 13.04 5.74
C SER A 10 4.27 13.00 5.57
N ASP A 11 3.76 12.01 4.83
CA ASP A 11 2.37 11.99 4.36
C ASP A 11 1.52 10.95 5.08
N TYR A 12 2.15 9.89 5.61
CA TYR A 12 1.45 8.73 6.15
C TYR A 12 2.09 8.21 7.43
N LYS A 13 1.24 7.67 8.30
CA LYS A 13 1.64 6.67 9.28
C LYS A 13 1.28 5.29 8.75
N LEU A 14 2.31 4.48 8.47
CA LEU A 14 2.18 3.19 7.80
C LEU A 14 2.38 2.02 8.76
N PHE A 15 1.59 0.98 8.55
CA PHE A 15 1.66 -0.27 9.30
C PHE A 15 1.89 -1.41 8.30
N PRO A 16 3.07 -2.06 8.32
CA PRO A 16 3.42 -3.07 7.32
C PRO A 16 2.57 -4.33 7.48
N SER A 17 2.05 -4.82 6.34
CA SER A 17 1.40 -6.12 6.30
C SER A 17 2.44 -7.23 6.55
N PRO A 18 2.14 -8.24 7.40
CA PRO A 18 2.99 -9.42 7.55
C PRO A 18 3.20 -10.19 6.24
N ARG A 19 2.30 -10.01 5.26
CA ARG A 19 2.35 -10.64 3.95
C ARG A 19 3.32 -9.95 2.98
N ASN A 20 3.83 -8.77 3.31
CA ASN A 20 4.77 -8.07 2.45
C ASN A 20 6.07 -8.87 2.31
N VAL A 21 6.37 -9.28 1.07
CA VAL A 21 7.65 -9.89 0.70
C VAL A 21 8.80 -8.89 0.87
N HIS A 22 8.54 -7.62 0.57
CA HIS A 22 9.48 -6.51 0.75
C HIS A 22 8.94 -5.54 1.80
N ARG A 23 9.72 -5.21 2.83
CA ARG A 23 9.34 -4.19 3.83
C ARG A 23 9.91 -2.83 3.47
N VAL A 24 9.64 -2.39 2.24
CA VAL A 24 10.17 -1.16 1.64
C VAL A 24 9.01 -0.32 1.13
N ILE A 25 9.10 1.00 1.32
CA ILE A 25 8.20 1.98 0.70
C ILE A 25 8.81 2.33 -0.65
N PHE A 26 8.15 1.99 -1.73
CA PHE A 26 8.62 2.31 -3.08
C PHE A 26 8.20 3.72 -3.51
N GLU A 27 8.84 4.22 -4.56
CA GLU A 27 8.68 5.59 -5.07
C GLU A 27 7.23 5.91 -5.45
N HIS A 28 6.55 4.99 -6.14
CA HIS A 28 5.21 5.24 -6.62
C HIS A 28 4.18 4.74 -5.61
N GLN A 29 3.35 5.64 -5.09
CA GLN A 29 2.42 5.35 -4.00
C GLN A 29 0.99 5.70 -4.40
N VAL A 30 0.04 4.81 -4.06
CA VAL A 30 -1.40 5.01 -4.26
C VAL A 30 -2.09 4.88 -2.92
N PHE A 31 -2.75 5.97 -2.49
CA PHE A 31 -3.61 5.94 -1.31
C PHE A 31 -4.99 5.39 -1.67
N VAL A 32 -5.41 4.37 -0.93
CA VAL A 32 -6.68 3.68 -1.09
C VAL A 32 -7.55 4.00 0.12
N PRO A 33 -8.59 4.85 -0.01
CA PRO A 33 -9.43 5.31 1.11
C PRO A 33 -10.44 4.25 1.57
N TYR A 34 -10.08 2.97 1.50
CA TYR A 34 -10.90 1.83 1.89
C TYR A 34 -10.09 0.99 2.90
N PRO A 35 -10.17 1.31 4.21
CA PRO A 35 -9.31 0.69 5.23
C PRO A 35 -9.54 -0.82 5.39
N TYR A 36 -10.71 -1.32 4.99
CA TYR A 36 -11.09 -2.72 5.10
C TYR A 36 -11.12 -3.47 3.76
N ALA A 37 -10.81 -2.80 2.63
CA ALA A 37 -10.81 -3.45 1.33
C ALA A 37 -9.76 -4.57 1.29
N LEU A 38 -10.16 -5.73 0.77
CA LEU A 38 -9.26 -6.87 0.67
C LEU A 38 -8.44 -6.80 -0.62
N ILE A 39 -7.22 -6.27 -0.53
CA ILE A 39 -6.31 -6.16 -1.67
C ILE A 39 -5.37 -7.37 -1.70
N VAL A 40 -5.59 -8.27 -2.65
CA VAL A 40 -4.69 -9.39 -2.95
C VAL A 40 -3.72 -8.97 -4.04
N MET A 41 -2.56 -8.43 -3.66
CA MET A 41 -1.59 -7.83 -4.59
C MET A 41 -1.09 -8.82 -5.65
N GLU A 42 -1.04 -10.12 -5.32
CA GLU A 42 -0.59 -11.18 -6.23
C GLU A 42 -1.50 -11.35 -7.46
N GLU A 43 -2.78 -10.96 -7.40
CA GLU A 43 -3.75 -11.10 -8.49
C GLU A 43 -3.62 -10.03 -9.58
N PHE A 44 -2.83 -8.99 -9.33
CA PHE A 44 -2.67 -7.88 -10.28
C PHE A 44 -1.64 -8.16 -11.36
N TYR A 45 -0.75 -9.14 -11.17
CA TYR A 45 0.35 -9.50 -12.08
C TYR A 45 1.29 -8.31 -12.36
N PHE A 46 1.72 -7.61 -11.31
CA PHE A 46 2.70 -6.53 -11.41
C PHE A 46 4.04 -7.01 -11.96
N LYS A 47 4.76 -6.11 -12.66
CA LYS A 47 6.08 -6.41 -13.23
C LYS A 47 7.21 -6.17 -12.24
N GLY A 48 7.07 -5.16 -11.39
CA GLY A 48 8.05 -4.75 -10.39
C GLY A 48 7.71 -5.23 -8.98
N ARG A 49 8.54 -4.82 -8.02
CA ARG A 49 8.28 -5.06 -6.60
C ARG A 49 7.21 -4.13 -6.07
N TYR A 50 6.49 -4.62 -5.08
CA TYR A 50 5.42 -3.88 -4.41
C TYR A 50 5.39 -4.17 -2.92
N SER A 51 4.72 -3.29 -2.19
CA SER A 51 4.39 -3.45 -0.77
C SER A 51 3.01 -2.85 -0.50
N LEU A 52 2.26 -3.45 0.42
CA LEU A 52 0.97 -2.92 0.89
C LEU A 52 1.04 -2.59 2.38
N PHE A 53 0.53 -1.42 2.74
CA PHE A 53 0.50 -0.95 4.13
C PHE A 53 -0.92 -0.55 4.51
N ALA A 54 -1.34 -0.86 5.73
CA ALA A 54 -2.43 -0.08 6.32
C ALA A 54 -1.88 1.32 6.64
N ALA A 55 -2.70 2.34 6.47
CA ALA A 55 -2.22 3.72 6.51
C ALA A 55 -3.21 4.66 7.20
N CYS A 56 -2.66 5.62 7.93
CA CYS A 56 -3.34 6.86 8.29
C CYS A 56 -2.69 8.00 7.50
N ARG A 57 -3.47 8.71 6.68
CA ARG A 57 -3.00 9.90 5.95
C ARG A 57 -2.95 11.10 6.90
N LEU A 58 -1.78 11.71 7.03
CA LEU A 58 -1.53 12.74 8.04
C LEU A 58 -2.20 14.08 7.69
N SER A 59 -2.42 14.37 6.41
CA SER A 59 -3.02 15.64 5.97
C SER A 59 -4.48 15.81 6.36
N ASP A 60 -5.25 14.72 6.47
CA ASP A 60 -6.68 14.77 6.79
C ASP A 60 -7.15 13.68 7.78
N GLY A 61 -6.21 12.91 8.34
CA GLY A 61 -6.50 11.84 9.30
C GLY A 61 -7.24 10.64 8.72
N LYS A 62 -7.38 10.53 7.38
CA LYS A 62 -8.13 9.43 6.78
C LYS A 62 -7.40 8.11 6.92
N MET A 63 -8.14 7.11 7.39
CA MET A 63 -7.70 5.72 7.43
C MET A 63 -7.91 5.07 6.08
N GLY A 64 -6.95 4.27 5.66
CA GLY A 64 -6.97 3.58 4.39
C GLY A 64 -5.81 2.60 4.28
N GLN A 65 -5.40 2.37 3.06
CA GLN A 65 -4.23 1.57 2.73
C GLN A 65 -3.35 2.35 1.76
N VAL A 66 -2.05 2.06 1.73
CA VAL A 66 -1.12 2.61 0.74
C VAL A 66 -0.47 1.44 0.02
N ALA A 67 -0.76 1.32 -1.28
CA ALA A 67 -0.05 0.43 -2.18
C ALA A 67 1.16 1.17 -2.75
N THR A 68 2.34 0.56 -2.67
CA THR A 68 3.58 1.15 -3.19
C THR A 68 4.22 0.24 -4.23
N PHE A 69 4.77 0.84 -5.29
CA PHE A 69 5.28 0.15 -6.47
C PHE A 69 6.65 0.69 -6.89
N GLU A 70 7.52 -0.22 -7.30
CA GLU A 70 8.81 0.11 -7.90
C GLU A 70 8.66 0.74 -9.29
N LEU A 71 7.65 0.33 -10.06
CA LEU A 71 7.45 0.80 -11.44
C LEU A 71 6.18 1.62 -11.57
N ALA A 72 6.26 2.76 -12.26
CA ALA A 72 5.10 3.61 -12.56
C ALA A 72 4.02 2.85 -13.35
N SER A 73 4.41 1.95 -14.26
CA SER A 73 3.44 1.14 -15.03
C SER A 73 2.58 0.22 -14.17
N ASP A 74 3.06 -0.18 -12.99
CA ASP A 74 2.28 -1.03 -12.08
C ASP A 74 1.21 -0.21 -11.33
N VAL A 75 1.41 1.11 -11.18
CA VAL A 75 0.37 2.03 -10.71
C VAL A 75 -0.81 2.04 -11.67
N ASP A 76 -0.55 2.09 -12.98
CA ASP A 76 -1.60 2.07 -14.00
C ASP A 76 -2.40 0.77 -13.96
N ILE A 77 -1.71 -0.37 -13.78
CA ILE A 77 -2.36 -1.68 -13.62
C ILE A 77 -3.24 -1.69 -12.37
N PHE A 78 -2.72 -1.19 -11.25
CA PHE A 78 -3.46 -1.14 -9.98
C PHE A 78 -4.71 -0.28 -10.12
N ASN A 79 -4.57 0.96 -10.59
CA ASN A 79 -5.70 1.88 -10.75
C ASN A 79 -6.76 1.37 -11.73
N LYS A 80 -6.37 0.59 -12.75
CA LYS A 80 -7.31 0.01 -13.71
C LYS A 80 -8.07 -1.20 -13.15
N LYS A 81 -7.42 -2.02 -12.33
CA LYS A 81 -7.98 -3.30 -11.85
C LYS A 81 -8.61 -3.21 -10.47
N PHE A 82 -8.13 -2.33 -9.62
CA PHE A 82 -8.61 -2.22 -8.25
C PHE A 82 -10.04 -1.71 -8.23
N THR A 83 -10.93 -2.50 -7.63
CA THR A 83 -12.32 -2.13 -7.34
C THR A 83 -12.55 -2.42 -5.86
N PRO A 84 -13.01 -1.45 -5.06
CA PRO A 84 -13.38 -1.71 -3.68
C PRO A 84 -14.57 -2.67 -3.63
N ASP A 85 -14.48 -3.66 -2.75
CA ASP A 85 -15.53 -4.60 -2.38
C ASP A 85 -16.74 -3.94 -1.68
#